data_AF-A0A9D4AGV4-F1
#
_entry.id   AF-A0A9D4AGV4-F1
#
_cell.length_a   1.000
_cell.length_b   1.000
_cell.length_c   1.000
_cell.angle_alpha   90.00
_cell.angle_beta   90.00
_cell.angle_gamma   90.00
#
_symmetry.space_group_name_H-M   'P 1'
#
loop_
_entity.id
_entity.type
_entity.pdbx_description
1 polymer ?
#
loop_
_entity_poly.entity_id
_entity_poly.type
_entity_poly.pdbx_seq_one_letter_code
_entity_poly.pdbx_strand_id
1 'polypeptide(L)'
;MTGLDGNIVDVPNPSGHGPGCRYFGAVKKLSGVRELFEKPPELRKRRTRDDIYKSIDASYYGYRDGVLARVEGSAEAKMRTEAEEEWRRVEEIRREARRGAKKVVNVGATTREVLFEEDEDVVEEERSEKEEKERKDKEREFVVYVPLPDKKEIERMIVERKKMELLSKYASEGLLEEQSEAMDMLNIYK
;
A
#
# COMPACT_ATOMS: atom_id res chain seq x y z
N MET A 1 43.50 8.56 -13.57
CA MET A 1 44.90 8.56 -14.02
C MET A 1 45.78 8.89 -12.83
N THR A 2 46.72 8.00 -12.52
CA THR A 2 47.76 8.17 -11.49
C THR A 2 48.68 9.34 -11.85
N GLY A 3 48.67 10.38 -11.02
CA GLY A 3 49.74 11.37 -10.94
C GLY A 3 50.37 11.26 -9.56
N LEU A 4 51.64 10.88 -9.51
CA LEU A 4 52.44 10.64 -8.31
C LEU A 4 52.91 11.94 -7.64
N ASP A 5 52.13 13.00 -7.71
CA ASP A 5 52.56 14.31 -7.23
C ASP A 5 51.55 14.81 -6.20
N GLY A 6 51.66 14.24 -4.99
CA GLY A 6 51.03 14.75 -3.79
C GLY A 6 51.60 16.11 -3.44
N ASN A 7 51.19 17.13 -4.19
CA ASN A 7 51.65 18.50 -4.02
C ASN A 7 51.06 19.06 -2.70
N ILE A 8 51.82 18.90 -1.63
CA ILE A 8 51.57 19.52 -0.32
C ILE A 8 51.86 21.00 -0.47
N VAL A 9 50.79 21.81 -0.47
CA VAL A 9 50.91 23.26 -0.35
C VAL A 9 51.38 23.56 1.07
N ASP A 10 52.64 23.96 1.23
CA ASP A 10 53.20 24.44 2.49
C ASP A 10 52.56 25.78 2.86
N VAL A 11 51.54 25.73 3.71
CA VAL A 11 50.98 26.93 4.35
C VAL A 11 51.92 27.33 5.51
N PRO A 12 52.51 28.53 5.51
CA PRO A 12 53.48 28.94 6.51
C PRO A 12 52.86 28.96 7.92
N ASN A 13 53.52 28.30 8.85
CA ASN A 13 53.08 28.09 10.23
C ASN A 13 53.53 29.27 11.13
N PRO A 14 52.62 29.97 11.83
CA PRO A 14 53.00 31.10 12.69
C PRO A 14 53.66 30.70 14.02
N SER A 15 53.85 29.40 14.31
CA SER A 15 54.24 28.89 15.64
C SER A 15 55.59 28.13 15.71
N GLY A 16 56.50 28.27 14.74
CA GLY A 16 57.93 27.98 14.92
C GLY A 16 58.38 26.51 15.12
N HIS A 17 57.49 25.51 15.07
CA HIS A 17 57.91 24.10 15.02
C HIS A 17 58.08 23.63 13.56
N GLY A 18 59.21 22.95 13.29
CA GLY A 18 59.81 22.69 11.97
C GLY A 18 58.97 21.91 10.94
N PRO A 19 59.51 21.66 9.73
CA PRO A 19 58.78 21.19 8.55
C PRO A 19 58.36 19.72 8.68
N GLY A 20 57.36 19.48 9.52
CA GLY A 20 56.61 18.22 9.58
C GLY A 20 55.24 18.43 8.95
N CYS A 21 54.89 17.60 7.97
CA CYS A 21 53.59 17.60 7.31
C CYS A 21 52.46 17.55 8.35
N ARG A 22 51.80 18.69 8.57
CA ARG A 22 50.67 18.81 9.48
C ARG A 22 49.40 18.39 8.73
N TYR A 23 49.04 17.11 8.86
CA TYR A 23 47.91 16.47 8.18
C TYR A 23 46.51 16.96 8.60
N PHE A 24 46.34 18.19 9.09
CA PHE A 24 45.06 18.69 9.62
C PHE A 24 43.89 18.57 8.60
N GLY A 25 44.17 18.65 7.30
CA GLY A 25 43.17 18.48 6.25
C GLY A 25 42.85 17.02 5.88
N ALA A 26 43.82 16.12 6.01
CA ALA A 26 43.64 14.69 5.72
C ALA A 26 42.98 13.93 6.88
N VAL A 27 43.17 14.42 8.12
CA VAL A 27 42.58 13.84 9.34
C VAL A 27 41.05 13.79 9.26
N LYS A 28 40.41 14.79 8.65
CA LYS A 28 38.94 14.81 8.43
C LYS A 28 38.42 13.68 7.52
N LYS A 29 39.30 13.04 6.74
CA LYS A 29 38.95 11.98 5.80
C LYS A 29 39.27 10.57 6.33
N LEU A 30 39.87 10.46 7.52
CA LEU A 30 40.10 9.18 8.19
C LEU A 30 38.75 8.57 8.60
N SER A 31 38.64 7.24 8.48
CA SER A 31 37.51 6.48 9.06
C SER A 31 37.43 6.76 10.57
N GLY A 32 36.21 6.89 11.11
CA GLY A 32 35.99 7.34 12.49
C GLY A 32 36.00 8.87 12.69
N VAL A 33 37.00 9.60 12.17
CA VAL A 33 36.99 11.08 12.28
C VAL A 33 35.99 11.68 11.28
N ARG A 34 35.90 11.12 10.08
CA ARG A 34 34.95 11.52 9.04
C ARG A 34 33.50 11.42 9.52
N GLU A 35 33.16 10.36 10.23
CA GLU A 35 31.80 10.07 10.74
C GLU A 35 31.37 11.11 11.80
N LEU A 36 32.31 11.62 12.60
CA LEU A 36 32.04 12.67 13.60
C LEU A 36 31.70 14.02 12.97
N PHE A 37 32.13 14.25 11.74
CA PHE A 37 31.84 15.47 10.97
C PHE A 37 30.79 15.25 9.87
N GLU A 38 30.37 14.01 9.63
CA GLU A 38 29.33 13.67 8.67
C GLU A 38 27.99 14.11 9.26
N LYS A 39 27.38 15.11 8.61
CA LYS A 39 26.09 15.61 9.08
C LYS A 39 25.10 14.45 9.04
N PRO A 40 24.34 14.21 10.12
CA PRO A 40 23.28 13.21 10.09
C PRO A 40 22.39 13.52 8.88
N PRO A 41 21.95 12.49 8.13
CA PRO A 41 21.14 12.69 6.94
C PRO A 41 19.97 13.59 7.31
N GLU A 42 19.77 14.66 6.54
CA GLU A 42 18.73 15.63 6.85
C GLU A 42 17.40 14.91 6.99
N LEU A 43 16.76 15.06 8.14
CA LEU A 43 15.46 14.46 8.39
C LEU A 43 14.51 14.93 7.29
N ARG A 44 13.85 13.97 6.63
CA ARG A 44 12.86 14.28 5.59
C ARG A 44 11.81 15.23 6.20
N LYS A 45 11.71 16.44 5.65
CA LYS A 45 10.72 17.42 6.10
C LYS A 45 9.32 16.85 5.86
N ARG A 46 8.44 16.99 6.85
CA ARG A 46 7.01 16.66 6.67
C ARG A 46 6.42 17.63 5.65
N ARG A 47 5.42 17.16 4.89
CA ARG A 47 4.69 18.01 3.93
C ARG A 47 4.10 19.21 4.68
N THR A 48 4.34 20.40 4.14
CA THR A 48 3.72 21.62 4.68
C THR A 48 2.27 21.72 4.19
N ARG A 49 1.49 22.58 4.85
CA ARG A 49 0.09 22.82 4.45
C ARG A 49 0.01 23.35 3.02
N ASP A 50 0.96 24.19 2.61
CA ASP A 50 1.05 24.73 1.25
C ASP A 50 1.35 23.63 0.23
N ASP A 51 2.18 22.63 0.58
CA ASP A 51 2.44 21.49 -0.30
C ASP A 51 1.19 20.62 -0.48
N ILE A 52 0.39 20.49 0.57
CA ILE A 52 -0.90 19.80 0.51
C ILE A 52 -1.84 20.59 -0.41
N TYR A 53 -1.97 21.91 -0.21
CA TYR A 53 -2.84 22.75 -1.04
C TYR A 53 -2.47 22.73 -2.52
N LYS A 54 -1.18 22.68 -2.87
CA LYS A 54 -0.73 22.52 -4.27
C LYS A 54 -1.18 21.20 -4.91
N SER A 55 -1.40 20.17 -4.10
CA SER A 55 -1.85 18.84 -4.57
C SER A 55 -3.37 18.65 -4.55
N ILE A 56 -4.12 19.64 -4.05
CA ILE A 56 -5.58 19.59 -4.01
C ILE A 56 -6.10 20.03 -5.39
N ASP A 57 -6.47 19.04 -6.19
CA ASP A 57 -7.07 19.25 -7.51
C ASP A 57 -8.61 19.31 -7.44
N ALA A 58 -9.26 19.64 -8.57
CA ALA A 58 -10.71 19.53 -8.73
C ALA A 58 -11.26 18.13 -8.38
N SER A 59 -10.43 17.08 -8.48
CA SER A 59 -10.75 15.74 -7.97
C SER A 59 -11.13 15.72 -6.50
N TYR A 60 -10.44 16.50 -5.66
CA TYR A 60 -10.69 16.52 -4.23
C TYR A 60 -12.10 16.99 -3.89
N TYR A 61 -12.66 17.85 -4.73
CA TYR A 61 -14.03 18.36 -4.63
C TYR A 61 -15.05 17.54 -5.43
N GLY A 62 -14.67 16.36 -5.95
CA GLY A 62 -15.60 15.45 -6.66
C GLY A 62 -16.00 15.89 -8.07
N TYR A 63 -15.35 16.91 -8.64
CA TYR A 63 -15.72 17.44 -9.96
C TYR A 63 -15.46 16.45 -11.13
N ARG A 64 -14.77 15.33 -10.89
CA ARG A 64 -14.45 14.29 -11.89
C ARG A 64 -15.31 13.02 -11.80
N ASP A 65 -16.21 12.90 -10.83
CA ASP A 65 -16.89 11.64 -10.47
C ASP A 65 -17.82 11.08 -11.57
N GLY A 66 -18.18 11.86 -12.59
CA GLY A 66 -18.96 11.39 -13.75
C GLY A 66 -18.15 11.08 -15.01
N VAL A 67 -16.90 11.55 -15.10
CA VAL A 67 -16.06 11.46 -16.31
C VAL A 67 -15.00 10.38 -16.18
N LEU A 68 -14.59 10.07 -14.95
CA LEU A 68 -13.46 9.21 -14.62
C LEU A 68 -13.57 7.81 -15.26
N ALA A 69 -14.73 7.15 -15.12
CA ALA A 69 -14.95 5.80 -15.64
C ALA A 69 -14.77 5.67 -17.17
N ARG A 70 -15.11 6.71 -17.94
CA ARG A 70 -14.95 6.70 -19.42
C ARG A 70 -13.48 6.83 -19.83
N VAL A 71 -12.73 7.67 -19.12
CA VAL A 71 -11.31 7.93 -19.40
C VAL A 71 -10.45 6.75 -18.94
N GLU A 72 -10.75 6.18 -17.78
CA GLU A 72 -10.05 5.02 -17.22
C GLU A 72 -10.15 3.79 -18.13
N GLY A 73 -11.32 3.50 -18.70
CA GLY A 73 -11.47 2.32 -19.57
C GLY A 73 -10.55 2.33 -20.79
N SER A 74 -10.30 3.48 -21.41
CA SER A 74 -9.37 3.59 -22.54
C SER A 74 -7.92 3.44 -22.11
N ALA A 75 -7.55 3.99 -20.95
CA ALA A 75 -6.20 3.87 -20.40
C ALA A 75 -5.89 2.44 -19.92
N GLU A 76 -6.86 1.81 -19.25
CA GLU A 76 -6.74 0.44 -18.75
C GLU A 76 -6.59 -0.56 -19.91
N ALA A 77 -7.35 -0.40 -21.00
CA ALA A 77 -7.21 -1.24 -22.18
C ALA A 77 -5.79 -1.18 -22.76
N LYS A 78 -5.18 0.01 -22.84
CA LYS A 78 -3.79 0.19 -23.31
C LYS A 78 -2.78 -0.49 -22.38
N MET A 79 -2.92 -0.27 -21.07
CA MET A 79 -2.03 -0.91 -20.09
C MET A 79 -2.15 -2.44 -20.12
N ARG A 80 -3.36 -2.98 -20.30
CA ARG A 80 -3.56 -4.43 -20.47
C ARG A 80 -2.87 -4.96 -21.71
N THR A 81 -3.00 -4.27 -22.86
CA THR A 81 -2.32 -4.69 -24.10
C THR A 81 -0.81 -4.67 -23.96
N GLU A 82 -0.24 -3.61 -23.36
CA GLU A 82 1.20 -3.50 -23.12
C GLU A 82 1.70 -4.61 -22.18
N ALA A 83 0.97 -4.87 -21.10
CA ALA A 83 1.27 -5.94 -20.15
C ALA A 83 1.19 -7.34 -20.80
N GLU A 84 0.20 -7.59 -21.65
CA GLU A 84 0.07 -8.85 -22.41
C GLU A 84 1.23 -9.03 -23.40
N GLU A 85 1.66 -7.96 -24.07
CA GLU A 85 2.81 -7.98 -24.97
C GLU A 85 4.12 -8.21 -24.23
N GLU A 86 4.32 -7.56 -23.09
CA GLU A 86 5.48 -7.80 -22.22
C GLU A 86 5.48 -9.22 -21.68
N TRP A 87 4.33 -9.71 -21.20
CA TRP A 87 4.19 -11.07 -20.73
C TRP A 87 4.50 -12.07 -21.84
N ARG A 88 4.00 -11.84 -23.06
CA ARG A 88 4.29 -12.68 -24.23
C ARG A 88 5.78 -12.66 -24.61
N ARG A 89 6.43 -11.50 -24.56
CA ARG A 89 7.88 -11.36 -24.79
C ARG A 89 8.68 -12.15 -23.75
N VAL A 90 8.33 -12.02 -22.47
CA VAL A 90 8.97 -12.76 -21.37
C VAL A 90 8.70 -14.25 -21.48
N GLU A 91 7.48 -14.67 -21.85
CA GLU A 91 7.10 -16.07 -22.04
C GLU A 91 7.87 -16.70 -23.20
N GLU A 92 8.08 -15.97 -24.30
CA GLU A 92 8.88 -16.44 -25.43
C GLU A 92 10.36 -16.60 -25.05
N ILE A 93 10.95 -15.61 -24.37
CA ILE A 93 12.33 -15.72 -23.84
C ILE A 93 12.45 -16.92 -22.89
N ARG A 94 11.47 -17.09 -21.99
CA ARG A 94 11.40 -18.22 -21.06
C ARG A 94 11.30 -19.56 -21.81
N ARG A 95 10.50 -19.62 -22.88
CA ARG A 95 10.33 -20.81 -23.73
C ARG A 95 11.60 -21.13 -24.50
N GLU A 96 12.29 -20.14 -25.04
CA GLU A 96 13.56 -20.32 -25.73
C GLU A 96 14.67 -20.78 -24.77
N ALA A 97 14.77 -20.17 -23.59
CA ALA A 97 15.66 -20.61 -22.53
C ALA A 97 15.35 -22.05 -22.11
N ARG A 98 14.06 -22.42 -21.99
CA ARG A 98 13.64 -23.80 -21.70
C ARG A 98 13.98 -24.77 -22.84
N ARG A 99 13.87 -24.35 -24.11
CA ARG A 99 14.28 -25.14 -25.29
C ARG A 99 15.79 -25.35 -25.33
N GLY A 100 16.57 -24.34 -24.94
CA GLY A 100 18.02 -24.43 -24.77
C GLY A 100 18.42 -25.36 -23.62
N ALA A 101 17.74 -25.25 -22.47
CA ALA A 101 17.96 -26.13 -21.32
C ALA A 101 17.60 -27.59 -21.61
N LYS A 102 16.54 -27.86 -22.38
CA LYS A 102 16.17 -29.22 -22.82
C LYS A 102 17.22 -29.89 -23.72
N LYS A 103 18.19 -29.13 -24.24
CA LYS A 103 19.33 -29.65 -25.02
C LYS A 103 20.58 -29.94 -24.16
N VAL A 104 20.58 -29.54 -22.88
CA VAL A 104 21.72 -29.71 -21.94
C VAL A 104 21.41 -30.68 -20.79
N VAL A 105 20.16 -31.11 -20.60
CA VAL A 105 19.80 -32.17 -19.62
C VAL A 105 20.11 -33.57 -20.19
N ASN A 106 21.37 -33.81 -20.55
CA ASN A 106 21.91 -35.17 -20.68
C ASN A 106 23.36 -35.30 -20.18
N VAL A 107 23.80 -34.44 -19.25
CA VAL A 107 25.00 -34.71 -18.44
C VAL A 107 24.80 -34.09 -17.05
N GLY A 108 24.86 -34.94 -16.03
CA GLY A 108 25.39 -34.57 -14.71
C GLY A 108 24.48 -33.79 -13.78
N ALA A 109 23.57 -34.51 -13.11
CA ALA A 109 23.01 -34.09 -11.83
C ALA A 109 24.09 -34.24 -10.73
N THR A 110 25.04 -33.31 -10.65
CA THR A 110 25.94 -33.11 -9.48
C THR A 110 26.82 -31.89 -9.74
N THR A 111 26.44 -30.72 -9.19
CA THR A 111 27.30 -29.59 -8.81
C THR A 111 26.44 -28.33 -8.73
N ARG A 112 25.78 -28.13 -7.59
CA ARG A 112 25.32 -26.80 -7.18
C ARG A 112 25.25 -26.75 -5.65
N GLU A 113 26.40 -26.92 -5.03
CA GLU A 113 26.63 -26.52 -3.66
C GLU A 113 27.57 -25.31 -3.72
N VAL A 114 27.24 -24.29 -2.94
CA VAL A 114 28.02 -23.08 -2.67
C VAL A 114 28.04 -22.04 -3.81
N LEU A 115 27.09 -21.11 -3.80
CA LEU A 115 27.34 -19.67 -3.96
C LEU A 115 25.99 -18.92 -3.81
N PHE A 116 25.90 -18.09 -2.75
CA PHE A 116 24.78 -17.22 -2.30
C PHE A 116 23.67 -17.87 -1.45
N GLU A 117 23.89 -18.03 -0.13
CA GLU A 117 22.89 -18.48 0.88
C GLU A 117 23.21 -17.89 2.28
N GLU A 118 23.45 -16.57 2.41
CA GLU A 118 23.51 -15.96 3.76
C GLU A 118 22.70 -14.65 3.82
N ASP A 119 22.69 -13.85 2.73
CA ASP A 119 21.84 -12.65 2.64
C ASP A 119 20.39 -12.95 2.21
N GLU A 120 20.12 -14.08 1.55
CA GLU A 120 18.75 -14.47 1.16
C GLU A 120 17.95 -15.09 2.33
N ASP A 121 18.61 -15.81 3.24
CA ASP A 121 17.94 -16.49 4.36
C ASP A 121 17.39 -15.49 5.40
N VAL A 122 18.11 -14.39 5.66
CA VAL A 122 17.65 -13.31 6.56
C VAL A 122 16.49 -12.51 5.94
N VAL A 123 16.48 -12.38 4.61
CA VAL A 123 15.42 -11.67 3.86
C VAL A 123 14.17 -12.54 3.69
N GLU A 124 14.33 -13.86 3.53
CA GLU A 124 13.24 -14.86 3.57
C GLU A 124 12.60 -14.94 4.96
N GLU A 125 13.38 -14.95 6.04
CA GLU A 125 12.85 -14.91 7.41
C GLU A 125 12.04 -13.63 7.67
N GLU A 126 12.58 -12.44 7.35
CA GLU A 126 11.83 -11.16 7.49
C GLU A 126 10.55 -11.13 6.64
N ARG A 127 10.58 -11.72 5.44
CA ARG A 127 9.39 -11.82 4.57
C ARG A 127 8.34 -12.76 5.16
N SER A 128 8.76 -13.89 5.73
CA SER A 128 7.87 -14.85 6.39
C SER A 128 7.21 -14.25 7.64
N GLU A 129 7.95 -13.48 8.44
CA GLU A 129 7.43 -12.78 9.62
C GLU A 129 6.43 -11.71 9.22
N LYS A 130 6.69 -10.99 8.13
CA LYS A 130 5.77 -9.98 7.59
C LYS A 130 4.50 -10.59 7.04
N GLU A 131 4.59 -11.71 6.32
CA GLU A 131 3.43 -12.47 5.83
C GLU A 131 2.62 -13.07 6.99
N GLU A 132 3.27 -13.56 8.05
CA GLU A 132 2.59 -14.06 9.25
C GLU A 132 1.91 -12.92 10.03
N LYS A 133 2.53 -11.74 10.08
CA LYS A 133 1.95 -10.55 10.70
C LYS A 133 0.76 -10.01 9.92
N GLU A 134 0.84 -9.97 8.59
CA GLU A 134 -0.30 -9.63 7.72
C GLU A 134 -1.45 -10.65 7.82
N ARG A 135 -1.13 -11.94 8.03
CA ARG A 135 -2.14 -12.97 8.31
C ARG A 135 -2.80 -12.76 9.68
N LYS A 136 -2.01 -12.46 10.72
CA LYS A 136 -2.52 -12.14 12.06
C LYS A 136 -3.36 -10.85 12.07
N ASP A 137 -3.01 -9.87 11.24
CA ASP A 137 -3.77 -8.62 11.10
C ASP A 137 -5.08 -8.83 10.33
N LYS A 138 -5.10 -9.73 9.33
CA LYS A 138 -6.34 -10.18 8.64
C LYS A 138 -7.24 -11.04 9.53
N GLU A 139 -6.67 -11.88 10.38
CA GLU A 139 -7.42 -12.62 11.40
C GLU A 139 -8.05 -11.70 12.46
N ARG A 140 -7.52 -10.47 12.60
CA ARG A 140 -8.08 -9.40 13.43
C ARG A 140 -8.94 -8.42 12.64
N GLU A 141 -9.49 -8.82 11.50
CA GLU A 141 -10.56 -8.06 10.86
C GLU A 141 -11.75 -7.95 11.83
N PHE A 142 -11.97 -6.73 12.31
CA PHE A 142 -13.01 -6.40 13.28
C PHE A 142 -14.40 -6.54 12.63
N VAL A 143 -15.04 -7.70 12.82
CA VAL A 143 -16.40 -7.95 12.34
C VAL A 143 -17.40 -7.45 13.38
N VAL A 144 -18.06 -6.32 13.07
CA VAL A 144 -19.21 -5.83 13.85
C VAL A 144 -20.46 -6.59 13.41
N TYR A 145 -20.98 -7.44 14.27
CA TYR A 145 -22.25 -8.11 14.02
C TYR A 145 -23.40 -7.12 14.22
N VAL A 146 -23.98 -6.64 13.12
CA VAL A 146 -25.24 -5.88 13.14
C VAL A 146 -26.39 -6.89 13.23
N PRO A 147 -27.33 -6.76 14.19
CA PRO A 147 -28.52 -7.59 14.22
C PRO A 147 -29.38 -7.27 13.00
N LEU A 148 -29.34 -8.14 12.00
CA LEU A 148 -30.19 -8.04 10.81
C LEU A 148 -31.46 -8.86 11.04
N PRO A 149 -32.65 -8.30 10.74
CA PRO A 149 -33.90 -9.04 10.86
C PRO A 149 -33.94 -10.18 9.85
N ASP A 150 -34.56 -11.29 10.26
CA ASP A 150 -34.73 -12.46 9.41
C ASP A 150 -35.68 -12.17 8.24
N LYS A 151 -35.57 -12.93 7.15
CA LYS A 151 -36.42 -12.77 5.95
C LYS A 151 -37.92 -12.76 6.28
N LYS A 152 -38.35 -13.63 7.19
CA LYS A 152 -39.75 -13.70 7.65
C LYS A 152 -40.19 -12.46 8.41
N GLU A 153 -39.28 -11.85 9.16
CA GLU A 153 -39.54 -10.63 9.91
C GLU A 153 -39.66 -9.43 8.97
N ILE A 154 -38.77 -9.34 7.97
CA ILE A 154 -38.85 -8.35 6.90
C ILE A 154 -40.18 -8.46 6.15
N GLU A 155 -40.62 -9.67 5.81
CA GLU A 155 -41.91 -9.90 5.13
C GLU A 155 -43.09 -9.42 5.98
N ARG A 156 -43.13 -9.73 7.28
CA ARG A 156 -44.17 -9.23 8.20
C ARG A 156 -44.18 -7.70 8.27
N MET A 157 -43.01 -7.08 8.43
CA MET A 157 -42.90 -5.62 8.46
C MET A 157 -43.38 -4.97 7.16
N ILE A 158 -43.06 -5.56 6.01
CA ILE A 158 -43.53 -5.06 4.70
C ILE A 158 -45.05 -5.17 4.60
N VAL A 159 -45.64 -6.29 5.03
CA VAL A 159 -47.09 -6.50 5.01
C VAL A 159 -47.79 -5.51 5.94
N GLU A 160 -47.29 -5.31 7.16
CA GLU A 160 -47.82 -4.33 8.11
C GLU A 160 -47.72 -2.91 7.58
N ARG A 161 -46.58 -2.53 7.00
CA ARG A 161 -46.40 -1.21 6.39
C ARG A 161 -47.39 -0.97 5.26
N LYS A 162 -47.58 -1.94 4.36
CA LYS A 162 -48.56 -1.86 3.27
C LYS A 162 -50.00 -1.81 3.78
N LYS A 163 -50.31 -2.56 4.84
CA LYS A 163 -51.61 -2.52 5.51
C LYS A 163 -51.89 -1.13 6.07
N MET A 164 -50.93 -0.52 6.76
CA MET A 164 -51.05 0.84 7.27
C MET A 164 -51.19 1.88 6.15
N GLU A 165 -50.45 1.74 5.06
CA GLU A 165 -50.55 2.65 3.90
C GLU A 165 -51.91 2.57 3.19
N LEU A 166 -52.51 1.38 3.11
CA LEU A 166 -53.86 1.23 2.58
C LEU A 166 -54.91 1.79 3.54
N LEU A 167 -54.75 1.55 4.84
CA LEU A 167 -55.63 2.13 5.85
C LEU A 167 -55.55 3.65 5.84
N SER A 168 -54.37 4.26 5.75
CA SER A 168 -54.24 5.72 5.70
C SER A 168 -54.86 6.34 4.44
N LYS A 169 -54.87 5.62 3.31
CA LYS A 169 -55.45 6.11 2.04
C LYS A 169 -56.96 5.95 1.95
N TYR A 170 -57.50 4.89 2.56
CA TYR A 170 -58.88 4.47 2.28
C TYR A 170 -59.76 4.32 3.53
N ALA A 171 -59.19 4.32 4.73
CA ALA A 171 -59.98 4.30 5.96
C ALA A 171 -60.42 5.72 6.33
N SER A 172 -61.67 5.84 6.80
CA SER A 172 -62.16 7.04 7.46
C SER A 172 -61.58 7.12 8.88
N GLU A 173 -61.44 8.34 9.40
CA GLU A 173 -60.92 8.59 10.75
C GLU A 173 -61.74 7.85 11.83
N GLY A 174 -63.07 7.87 11.72
CA GLY A 174 -63.94 7.16 12.68
C GLY A 174 -63.77 5.64 12.68
N LEU A 175 -63.47 5.00 11.54
CA LEU A 175 -63.23 3.55 11.49
C LEU A 175 -61.90 3.17 12.17
N LEU A 176 -60.91 4.06 12.15
CA LEU A 176 -59.63 3.86 12.84
C LEU A 176 -59.79 4.02 14.35
N GLU A 177 -60.60 4.98 14.80
CA GLU A 177 -60.93 5.20 16.20
C GLU A 177 -61.66 3.98 16.79
N GLU A 178 -62.74 3.53 16.14
CA GLU A 178 -63.47 2.31 16.55
C GLU A 178 -62.55 1.07 16.59
N GLN A 179 -61.63 0.94 15.63
CA GLN A 179 -60.64 -0.14 15.62
C GLN A 179 -59.69 -0.05 16.82
N SER A 180 -59.21 1.15 17.17
CA SER A 180 -58.32 1.34 18.32
C SER A 180 -59.03 1.05 19.64
N GLU A 181 -60.26 1.55 19.82
CA GLU A 181 -61.08 1.26 20.99
C GLU A 181 -61.34 -0.24 21.13
N ALA A 182 -61.65 -0.93 20.03
CA ALA A 182 -61.83 -2.38 20.04
C ALA A 182 -60.55 -3.15 20.41
N MET A 183 -59.37 -2.69 19.96
CA MET A 183 -58.08 -3.31 20.34
C MET A 183 -57.77 -3.11 21.83
N ASP A 184 -58.04 -1.92 22.36
CA ASP A 184 -57.85 -1.60 23.78
C ASP A 184 -58.77 -2.45 24.66
N MET A 185 -60.03 -2.61 24.26
CA MET A 185 -60.98 -3.50 24.94
C MET A 185 -60.55 -4.97 24.93
N LEU A 186 -59.82 -5.40 23.91
CA LEU A 186 -59.26 -6.74 23.79
C LEU A 186 -57.89 -6.90 24.46
N ASN A 187 -57.32 -5.83 25.05
CA ASN A 187 -55.97 -5.80 25.60
C ASN A 187 -54.89 -6.26 24.59
N ILE A 188 -55.08 -5.96 23.30
CA ILE A 188 -54.10 -6.29 22.25
C ILE A 188 -53.24 -5.06 22.01
N TYR A 189 -52.10 -5.01 22.66
CA TYR A 189 -51.09 -3.97 22.48
C TYR A 189 -50.12 -4.37 21.35
N LYS A 190 -49.78 -3.40 20.49
CA LYS A 190 -48.81 -3.57 19.39
C LYS A 190 -47.38 -3.60 19.91
#